data_AF-A0A975CPN1-F1
#
_entry.id   AF-A0A975CPN1-F1
#
_cell.length_a   1.000
_cell.length_b   1.000
_cell.length_c   1.000
_cell.angle_alpha   90.00
_cell.angle_beta   90.00
_cell.angle_gamma   90.00
#
_symmetry.space_group_name_H-M   'P 1'
#
loop_
_entity.id
_entity.type
_entity.pdbx_description
1 polymer ?
#
loop_
_entity_poly.entity_id
_entity_poly.type
_entity_poly.pdbx_seq_one_letter_code
_entity_poly.pdbx_strand_id
1 'polypeptide(L)'
;MKKKIITLLTLSLGVMAFTTSTTTYKCMIQLKNYTGEGAYVVISLLNPKGDYEKTLYVQGDDEEWYSDITQWWKFQGKVRADIDAITGATISGGNRAISVLEIPDDKIDQGYKIRFETAVEDQEYYKDDVEFELTSENLTSKIEGKGFIRYVRMMPQ
;
A
#
# COMPACT_ATOMS: atom_id res chain seq x y z
N MET A 1 -42.71 38.53 -42.10
CA MET A 1 -42.29 37.16 -41.67
C MET A 1 -40.86 37.24 -41.14
N LYS A 2 -40.65 37.07 -39.83
CA LYS A 2 -39.32 37.15 -39.18
C LYS A 2 -38.88 35.75 -38.78
N LYS A 3 -37.87 35.18 -39.46
CA LYS A 3 -37.27 33.89 -39.09
C LYS A 3 -36.35 34.10 -37.89
N LYS A 4 -36.67 33.47 -36.75
CA LYS A 4 -35.79 33.40 -35.58
C LYS A 4 -34.77 32.28 -35.82
N ILE A 5 -33.51 32.62 -35.98
CA ILE A 5 -32.40 31.67 -35.98
C ILE A 5 -32.04 31.42 -34.51
N ILE A 6 -32.25 30.19 -34.05
CA ILE A 6 -31.81 29.72 -32.73
C ILE A 6 -30.44 29.09 -32.95
N THR A 7 -29.39 29.78 -32.52
CA THR A 7 -28.03 29.24 -32.51
C THR A 7 -27.87 28.41 -31.24
N LEU A 8 -27.78 27.09 -31.39
CA LEU A 8 -27.49 26.16 -30.29
C LEU A 8 -25.97 26.09 -30.09
N LEU A 9 -25.47 26.67 -28.99
CA LEU A 9 -24.07 26.62 -28.61
C LEU A 9 -23.82 25.33 -27.81
N THR A 10 -23.32 24.29 -28.46
CA THR A 10 -22.86 23.06 -27.78
C THR A 10 -21.49 23.31 -27.15
N LEU A 11 -21.45 23.44 -25.83
CA LEU A 11 -20.21 23.51 -25.04
C LEU A 11 -19.68 22.10 -24.80
N SER A 12 -18.69 21.67 -25.57
CA SER A 12 -17.97 20.42 -25.37
C SER A 12 -16.98 20.58 -24.20
N LEU A 13 -17.35 20.08 -23.02
CA LEU A 13 -16.47 20.01 -21.86
C LEU A 13 -15.51 18.83 -22.05
N GLY A 14 -14.27 19.12 -22.46
CA GLY A 14 -13.21 18.12 -22.56
C GLY A 14 -12.76 17.68 -21.17
N VAL A 15 -13.02 16.42 -20.81
CA VAL A 15 -12.50 15.82 -19.58
C VAL A 15 -11.03 15.50 -19.80
N MET A 16 -10.13 16.32 -19.25
CA MET A 16 -8.70 15.99 -19.18
C MET A 16 -8.54 14.89 -18.13
N ALA A 17 -8.16 13.69 -18.55
CA ALA A 17 -7.76 12.63 -17.62
C ALA A 17 -6.40 13.02 -17.03
N PHE A 18 -6.36 13.30 -15.72
CA PHE A 18 -5.11 13.48 -15.01
C PHE A 18 -4.47 12.11 -14.81
N THR A 19 -3.39 11.83 -15.52
CA THR A 19 -2.53 10.69 -15.21
C THR A 19 -1.60 11.10 -14.07
N THR A 20 -1.79 10.52 -12.89
CA THR A 20 -0.83 10.67 -11.78
C THR A 20 0.39 9.81 -12.10
N SER A 21 1.57 10.43 -12.16
CA SER A 21 2.83 9.72 -12.27
C SER A 21 3.08 8.88 -11.03
N THR A 22 3.75 7.74 -11.23
CA THR A 22 4.16 6.84 -10.15
C THR A 22 5.65 6.57 -10.26
N THR A 23 6.34 6.60 -9.13
CA THR A 23 7.74 6.19 -9.02
C THR A 23 7.84 4.82 -8.37
N THR A 24 8.70 3.96 -8.92
CA THR A 24 8.97 2.62 -8.38
C THR A 24 10.02 2.68 -7.28
N TYR A 25 9.73 2.06 -6.14
CA TYR A 25 10.66 1.88 -5.03
C TYR A 25 10.80 0.41 -4.69
N LYS A 26 12.02 -0.02 -4.35
CA LYS A 26 12.23 -1.31 -3.70
C LYS A 26 12.11 -1.14 -2.19
N CYS A 27 11.34 -2.01 -1.56
CA CYS A 27 11.23 -2.09 -0.12
C CYS A 27 11.80 -3.43 0.37
N MET A 28 12.92 -3.39 1.08
CA MET A 28 13.42 -4.56 1.80
C MET A 28 12.71 -4.68 3.14
N ILE A 29 12.17 -5.84 3.44
CA ILE A 29 11.52 -6.17 4.72
C ILE A 29 12.37 -7.25 5.39
N GLN A 30 12.89 -6.98 6.58
CA GLN A 30 13.63 -7.95 7.38
C GLN A 30 12.78 -8.34 8.60
N LEU A 31 12.50 -9.62 8.78
CA LEU A 31 11.77 -10.09 9.95
C LEU A 31 12.69 -10.39 11.13
N LYS A 32 12.13 -10.33 12.34
CA LYS A 32 12.73 -10.86 13.56
C LYS A 32 12.77 -12.39 13.48
N ASN A 33 13.66 -13.00 14.25
CA ASN A 33 13.63 -14.45 14.42
C ASN A 33 12.41 -14.82 15.27
N TYR A 34 11.61 -15.76 14.76
CA TYR A 34 10.51 -16.38 15.47
C TYR A 34 10.30 -17.79 14.89
N THR A 35 9.51 -18.61 15.56
CA THR A 35 9.15 -19.97 15.12
C THR A 35 7.70 -20.00 14.66
N GLY A 36 7.39 -20.82 13.66
CA GLY A 36 6.04 -20.94 13.08
C GLY A 36 6.06 -20.65 11.59
N GLU A 37 4.87 -20.42 11.04
CA GLU A 37 4.67 -20.19 9.61
C GLU A 37 5.22 -18.84 9.13
N GLY A 38 5.23 -18.67 7.81
CA GLY A 38 5.62 -17.40 7.20
C GLY A 38 4.65 -16.27 7.57
N ALA A 39 5.19 -15.08 7.85
CA ALA A 39 4.37 -13.92 8.13
C ALA A 39 3.68 -13.43 6.86
N TYR A 40 2.40 -13.13 7.01
CA TYR A 40 1.67 -12.26 6.12
C TYR A 40 2.11 -10.82 6.39
N VAL A 41 2.41 -10.07 5.33
CA VAL A 41 2.76 -8.66 5.42
C VAL A 41 1.99 -7.87 4.39
N VAL A 42 1.17 -6.92 4.83
CA VAL A 42 0.43 -6.03 3.92
C VAL A 42 0.97 -4.62 4.01
N ILE A 43 1.26 -4.03 2.85
CA ILE A 43 1.74 -2.67 2.72
C ILE A 43 0.60 -1.81 2.17
N SER A 44 0.17 -0.81 2.95
CA SER A 44 -0.94 0.08 2.59
C SER A 44 -0.50 1.54 2.53
N LEU A 45 -1.09 2.27 1.58
CA LEU A 45 -1.09 3.73 1.54
C LEU A 45 -2.29 4.24 2.34
N LEU A 46 -2.02 5.14 3.29
CA LEU A 46 -3.04 5.85 4.06
C LEU A 46 -3.05 7.32 3.68
N ASN A 47 -4.25 7.88 3.61
CA ASN A 47 -4.44 9.31 3.36
C ASN A 47 -4.07 10.16 4.62
N PRO A 48 -4.06 11.50 4.51
CA PRO A 48 -3.72 12.38 5.64
C PRO A 48 -4.68 12.32 6.84
N LYS A 49 -5.85 11.69 6.68
CA LYS A 49 -6.80 11.43 7.77
C LYS A 49 -6.55 10.09 8.46
N GLY A 50 -5.61 9.29 7.95
CA GLY A 50 -5.29 7.95 8.44
C GLY A 50 -6.19 6.85 7.89
N ASP A 51 -7.04 7.14 6.90
CA ASP A 51 -7.88 6.14 6.25
C ASP A 51 -7.10 5.41 5.15
N TYR A 52 -7.42 4.13 4.95
CA TYR A 52 -6.86 3.32 3.86
C TYR A 52 -7.27 3.87 2.50
N GLU A 53 -6.28 4.07 1.62
CA GLU A 53 -6.50 4.53 0.25
C GLU A 53 -6.17 3.44 -0.77
N LYS A 54 -5.04 2.73 -0.60
CA LYS A 54 -4.58 1.73 -1.57
C LYS A 54 -3.74 0.63 -0.92
N THR A 55 -3.92 -0.61 -1.36
CA THR A 55 -2.98 -1.71 -1.10
C THR A 55 -1.80 -1.59 -2.06
N LEU A 56 -0.59 -1.46 -1.54
CA LEU A 56 0.65 -1.33 -2.33
C LEU A 56 1.30 -2.68 -2.61
N TYR A 57 1.23 -3.62 -1.67
CA TYR A 57 1.77 -4.97 -1.83
C TYR A 57 1.23 -5.91 -0.73
N VAL A 58 1.18 -7.21 -1.04
CA VAL A 58 0.85 -8.30 -0.10
C VAL A 58 1.92 -9.38 -0.17
N GLN A 59 2.53 -9.72 0.97
CA GLN A 59 3.29 -10.95 1.13
C GLN A 59 2.37 -11.96 1.82
N GLY A 60 2.11 -13.08 1.16
CA GLY A 60 1.08 -14.07 1.47
C GLY A 60 0.09 -14.23 0.32
N ASP A 61 0.10 -15.40 -0.29
CA ASP A 61 -0.66 -15.73 -1.50
C ASP A 61 -1.88 -16.64 -1.25
N ASP A 62 -2.08 -17.08 -0.02
CA ASP A 62 -3.26 -17.83 0.37
C ASP A 62 -4.31 -16.91 1.02
N GLU A 63 -5.44 -16.77 0.33
CA GLU A 63 -6.55 -15.90 0.73
C GLU A 63 -7.21 -16.31 2.05
N GLU A 64 -7.06 -17.58 2.46
CA GLU A 64 -7.63 -18.10 3.72
C GLU A 64 -7.17 -17.28 4.93
N TRP A 65 -5.95 -16.76 4.87
CA TRP A 65 -5.29 -16.05 5.95
C TRP A 65 -5.41 -14.52 5.87
N TYR A 66 -6.07 -13.99 4.83
CA TYR A 66 -6.23 -12.54 4.66
C TYR A 66 -7.02 -11.88 5.79
N SER A 67 -7.93 -12.61 6.43
CA SER A 67 -8.69 -12.09 7.57
C SER A 67 -7.84 -11.82 8.81
N ASP A 68 -6.67 -12.45 8.92
CA ASP A 68 -5.78 -12.28 10.07
C ASP A 68 -5.14 -10.89 10.07
N ILE A 69 -4.96 -10.30 8.89
CA ILE A 69 -4.64 -8.89 8.72
C ILE A 69 -5.92 -8.05 8.87
N THR A 70 -6.45 -8.03 10.10
CA THR A 70 -7.84 -7.65 10.40
C THR A 70 -8.26 -6.28 9.90
N GLN A 71 -7.40 -5.24 10.01
CA GLN A 71 -7.79 -3.88 9.61
C GLN A 71 -7.73 -3.69 8.11
N TRP A 72 -6.67 -4.17 7.46
CA TRP A 72 -6.62 -4.23 6.00
C TRP A 72 -7.78 -5.05 5.43
N TRP A 73 -8.14 -6.21 6.00
CA TRP A 73 -9.23 -7.03 5.46
C TRP A 73 -10.58 -6.30 5.46
N LYS A 74 -10.85 -5.48 6.49
CA LYS A 74 -12.04 -4.61 6.52
C LYS A 74 -12.05 -3.56 5.42
N PHE A 75 -10.89 -3.11 4.97
CA PHE A 75 -10.73 -2.22 3.83
C PHE A 75 -10.84 -2.99 2.51
N GLN A 76 -10.02 -4.02 2.33
CA GLN A 76 -9.95 -4.85 1.13
C GLN A 76 -11.29 -5.49 0.79
N GLY A 77 -12.02 -6.01 1.78
CA GLY A 77 -13.37 -6.58 1.57
C GLY A 77 -14.42 -5.58 1.10
N LYS A 78 -14.20 -4.26 1.30
CA LYS A 78 -15.07 -3.19 0.80
C LYS A 78 -14.68 -2.75 -0.61
N VAL A 79 -13.38 -2.56 -0.86
CA VAL A 79 -12.90 -2.06 -2.16
C VAL A 79 -12.81 -3.15 -3.22
N ARG A 80 -12.56 -4.40 -2.81
CA ARG A 80 -12.38 -5.57 -3.68
C ARG A 80 -11.39 -5.30 -4.82
N ALA A 81 -10.28 -4.66 -4.50
CA ALA A 81 -9.23 -4.40 -5.46
C ALA A 81 -8.60 -5.72 -5.90
N ASP A 82 -8.30 -5.86 -7.19
CA ASP A 82 -7.45 -6.95 -7.68
C ASP A 82 -6.03 -6.75 -7.13
N ILE A 83 -5.50 -7.78 -6.49
CA ILE A 83 -4.18 -7.78 -5.85
C ILE A 83 -3.25 -8.84 -6.41
N ASP A 84 -3.67 -9.60 -7.43
CA ASP A 84 -2.88 -10.70 -7.99
C ASP A 84 -1.51 -10.22 -8.50
N ALA A 85 -1.50 -9.02 -9.11
CA ALA A 85 -0.29 -8.40 -9.64
C ALA A 85 0.68 -7.86 -8.56
N ILE A 86 0.24 -7.78 -7.30
CA ILE A 86 1.01 -7.20 -6.18
C ILE A 86 1.13 -8.16 -4.99
N THR A 87 0.94 -9.47 -5.23
CA THR A 87 1.02 -10.52 -4.21
C THR A 87 2.27 -11.38 -4.39
N GLY A 88 2.90 -11.74 -3.28
CA GLY A 88 4.07 -12.62 -3.22
C GLY A 88 3.94 -13.66 -2.09
N ALA A 89 4.96 -14.49 -1.90
CA ALA A 89 4.97 -15.52 -0.87
C ALA A 89 5.12 -14.93 0.56
N THR A 90 4.69 -15.67 1.59
CA THR A 90 4.96 -15.28 2.98
C THR A 90 6.46 -15.24 3.31
N ILE A 91 6.83 -14.53 4.37
CA ILE A 91 8.24 -14.40 4.78
C ILE A 91 8.47 -15.19 6.07
N SER A 92 9.33 -16.20 6.06
CA SER A 92 9.66 -16.95 7.28
C SER A 92 10.43 -16.10 8.31
N GLY A 93 10.32 -16.46 9.59
CA GLY A 93 11.06 -15.80 10.67
C GLY A 93 12.57 -15.71 10.40
N GLY A 94 13.13 -14.52 10.63
CA GLY A 94 14.55 -14.22 10.39
C GLY A 94 14.92 -13.97 8.93
N ASN A 95 14.06 -14.30 7.97
CA ASN A 95 14.30 -14.05 6.55
C ASN A 95 13.96 -12.60 6.15
N ARG A 96 14.27 -12.29 4.89
CA ARG A 96 13.96 -11.01 4.25
C ARG A 96 13.32 -11.22 2.89
N ALA A 97 12.50 -10.26 2.49
CA ALA A 97 11.95 -10.16 1.15
C ALA A 97 12.17 -8.76 0.57
N ILE A 98 12.09 -8.64 -0.75
CA ILE A 98 12.05 -7.35 -1.45
C ILE A 98 10.70 -7.25 -2.15
N SER A 99 9.96 -6.20 -1.83
CA SER A 99 8.72 -5.83 -2.52
C SER A 99 8.98 -4.64 -3.43
N VAL A 100 8.31 -4.59 -4.58
CA VAL A 100 8.38 -3.47 -5.52
C VAL A 100 7.10 -2.65 -5.35
N LEU A 101 7.24 -1.40 -4.92
CA LEU A 101 6.13 -0.51 -4.60
C LEU A 101 6.03 0.58 -5.66
N GLU A 102 4.86 0.72 -6.26
CA GLU A 102 4.52 1.85 -7.12
C GLU A 102 3.84 2.93 -6.28
N ILE A 103 4.59 4.01 -6.02
CA ILE A 103 4.13 5.11 -5.17
C ILE A 103 3.70 6.26 -6.07
N PRO A 104 2.47 6.78 -5.93
CA PRO A 104 2.05 7.94 -6.71
C PRO A 104 2.76 9.21 -6.23
N ASP A 105 3.37 9.93 -7.17
CA ASP A 105 4.26 11.05 -6.88
C ASP A 105 3.50 12.22 -6.23
N ASP A 106 2.20 12.37 -6.55
CA ASP A 106 1.32 13.39 -6.01
C ASP A 106 0.93 13.16 -4.54
N LYS A 107 1.38 12.06 -3.92
CA LYS A 107 1.13 11.72 -2.51
C LYS A 107 2.35 11.97 -1.63
N ILE A 108 3.53 12.07 -2.23
CA ILE A 108 4.78 12.29 -1.52
C ILE A 108 4.80 13.71 -0.95
N ASP A 109 5.21 13.82 0.31
CA ASP A 109 5.26 15.08 1.07
C ASP A 109 3.88 15.76 1.22
N GLN A 110 2.77 15.01 1.05
CA GLN A 110 1.38 15.49 1.20
C GLN A 110 0.69 15.04 2.50
N GLY A 111 1.45 14.53 3.48
CA GLY A 111 0.91 14.01 4.76
C GLY A 111 0.28 12.62 4.65
N TYR A 112 0.52 11.90 3.56
CA TYR A 112 0.17 10.48 3.43
C TYR A 112 1.12 9.63 4.27
N LYS A 113 0.74 8.37 4.51
CA LYS A 113 1.58 7.41 5.25
C LYS A 113 1.66 6.08 4.52
N ILE A 114 2.76 5.37 4.76
CA ILE A 114 2.86 3.93 4.48
C ILE A 114 2.71 3.18 5.81
N ARG A 115 1.85 2.16 5.82
CA ARG A 115 1.67 1.24 6.94
C ARG A 115 1.95 -0.20 6.50
N PHE A 116 2.66 -0.92 7.35
CA PHE A 116 2.90 -2.35 7.27
C PHE A 116 2.12 -3.02 8.39
N GLU A 117 1.22 -3.91 8.01
CA GLU A 117 0.52 -4.81 8.91
C GLU A 117 1.15 -6.19 8.82
N THR A 118 1.27 -6.89 9.96
CA THR A 118 1.78 -8.27 9.98
C THR A 118 0.92 -9.19 10.82
N ALA A 119 0.82 -10.44 10.39
CA ALA A 119 0.28 -11.55 11.15
C ALA A 119 1.06 -12.82 10.82
N VAL A 120 1.19 -13.70 11.80
CA VAL A 120 1.67 -15.07 11.61
C VAL A 120 0.54 -15.98 12.06
N GLU A 121 0.28 -17.05 11.30
CA GLU A 121 -0.75 -18.05 11.65
C GLU A 121 -0.59 -18.51 13.11
N ASP A 122 -1.71 -18.54 13.82
CA ASP A 122 -1.80 -18.89 15.25
C ASP A 122 -0.96 -18.03 16.21
N GLN A 123 -0.54 -16.83 15.78
CA GLN A 123 0.24 -15.88 16.59
C GLN A 123 -0.37 -14.48 16.58
N GLU A 124 0.42 -13.46 16.95
CA GLU A 124 -0.05 -12.10 17.06
C GLU A 124 -0.37 -11.46 15.69
N TYR A 125 -1.17 -10.40 15.74
CA TYR A 125 -1.37 -9.45 14.65
C TYR A 125 -0.89 -8.07 15.10
N TYR A 126 -0.09 -7.41 14.26
CA TYR A 126 0.39 -6.05 14.48
C TYR A 126 -0.13 -5.12 13.40
N LYS A 127 -1.08 -4.25 13.79
CA LYS A 127 -1.68 -3.26 12.90
C LYS A 127 -0.67 -2.25 12.34
N ASP A 128 0.23 -1.78 13.18
CA ASP A 128 1.18 -0.73 12.83
C ASP A 128 2.61 -1.19 13.12
N ASP A 129 2.93 -2.42 12.69
CA ASP A 129 4.25 -3.02 12.84
C ASP A 129 5.32 -2.04 12.34
N VAL A 130 5.09 -1.46 11.15
CA VAL A 130 5.77 -0.24 10.70
C VAL A 130 4.73 0.77 10.21
N GLU A 131 4.89 2.03 10.58
CA GLU A 131 4.15 3.16 9.99
C GLU A 131 5.07 4.38 9.92
N PHE A 132 5.07 5.07 8.78
CA PHE A 132 5.81 6.32 8.60
C PHE A 132 5.16 7.25 7.58
N GLU A 133 5.45 8.54 7.72
CA GLU A 133 5.03 9.58 6.77
C GLU A 133 5.67 9.35 5.41
N LEU A 134 4.88 9.42 4.34
CA LEU A 134 5.32 9.30 2.96
C LEU A 134 6.03 10.59 2.51
N THR A 135 7.28 10.73 2.94
CA THR A 135 8.14 11.87 2.58
C THR A 135 9.32 11.43 1.73
N SER A 136 9.86 12.37 0.97
CA SER A 136 11.07 12.13 0.16
C SER A 136 12.24 11.60 1.01
N GLU A 137 12.37 12.08 2.25
CA GLU A 137 13.36 11.61 3.22
C GLU A 137 13.13 10.14 3.60
N ASN A 138 11.91 9.78 4.02
CA ASN A 138 11.60 8.44 4.50
C ASN A 138 11.69 7.37 3.39
N LEU A 139 11.53 7.76 2.13
CA LEU A 139 11.71 6.88 0.97
C LEU A 139 13.17 6.47 0.69
N THR A 140 14.10 6.91 1.54
CA THR A 140 15.50 6.45 1.55
C THR A 140 15.95 5.89 2.91
N SER A 141 15.03 5.85 3.88
CA SER A 141 15.34 5.56 5.28
C SER A 141 15.20 4.09 5.63
N LYS A 142 15.89 3.72 6.71
CA LYS A 142 15.68 2.46 7.42
C LYS A 142 14.79 2.73 8.63
N ILE A 143 13.71 1.98 8.76
CA ILE A 143 12.68 2.21 9.79
C ILE A 143 12.46 0.91 10.54
N GLU A 144 12.62 0.96 11.87
CA GLU A 144 12.49 -0.23 12.73
C GLU A 144 11.01 -0.60 12.93
N GLY A 145 10.74 -1.90 13.02
CA GLY A 145 9.41 -2.45 13.27
C GLY A 145 9.14 -2.72 14.75
N LYS A 146 7.85 -2.74 15.10
CA LYS A 146 7.34 -2.92 16.46
C LYS A 146 6.97 -4.39 16.74
N GLY A 147 6.55 -5.12 15.72
CA GLY A 147 6.05 -6.50 15.74
C GLY A 147 7.03 -7.50 15.13
N PHE A 148 6.58 -8.31 14.17
CA PHE A 148 7.41 -9.30 13.48
C PHE A 148 8.47 -8.67 12.57
N ILE A 149 8.23 -7.47 12.06
CA ILE A 149 9.23 -6.74 11.29
C ILE A 149 10.34 -6.28 12.24
N ARG A 150 11.58 -6.60 11.89
CA ARG A 150 12.76 -6.01 12.52
C ARG A 150 12.96 -4.60 11.98
N TYR A 151 13.04 -4.47 10.66
CA TYR A 151 13.07 -3.17 9.99
C TYR A 151 12.63 -3.30 8.53
N VAL A 152 12.24 -2.16 7.95
CA VAL A 152 12.14 -1.98 6.50
C VAL A 152 13.19 -0.99 6.00
N ARG A 153 13.54 -1.09 4.72
CA ARG A 153 14.41 -0.12 4.06
C ARG A 153 13.89 0.18 2.67
N MET A 154 13.59 1.45 2.44
CA MET A 154 13.18 1.97 1.13
C MET A 154 14.41 2.33 0.29
N MET A 155 14.34 2.05 -1.01
CA MET A 155 15.40 2.33 -1.96
C MET A 155 14.77 2.79 -3.28
N PRO A 156 15.17 3.94 -3.84
CA PRO A 156 14.81 4.34 -5.20
C PRO A 156 15.25 3.26 -6.19
N GLN A 157 14.42 2.99 -7.21
CA GLN A 157 14.78 2.08 -8.29
C GLN A 157 15.52 2.79 -9.43
#